data_AF-A0AAD9KJ36-F1
#
_entry.id   AF-A0AAD9KJ36-F1
#
_cell.length_a   1.000
_cell.length_b   1.000
_cell.length_c   1.000
_cell.angle_alpha   90.00
_cell.angle_beta   90.00
_cell.angle_gamma   90.00
#
_symmetry.space_group_name_H-M   'P 1'
#
loop_
_entity.id
_entity.type
_entity.pdbx_description
1 polymer ?
#
loop_
_entity_poly.entity_id
_entity_poly.type
_entity_poly.pdbx_seq_one_letter_code
_entity_poly.pdbx_strand_id
1 'polypeptide(L)'
;MINQMWMETSEAWRDISAYAKDFIDKLLVLDPHERLTASSAIRHPWITTMAASSSNKNLHRTISKNLLERQSTRNSVKSAKSTKSNKSNRSLRSLRSEHRRVMPEEIDELHRDPEVQAELSSLSGV
;
A
#
# COMPACT_ATOMS: atom_id res chain seq x y z
N MET A 1 4.38 0.68 37.62
CA MET A 1 4.69 2.14 37.53
C MET A 1 6.05 2.44 36.87
N ILE A 2 6.71 1.49 36.16
CA ILE A 2 8.09 1.70 35.65
C ILE A 2 8.10 2.32 34.23
N ASN A 3 7.07 2.12 33.42
CA ASN A 3 7.07 2.53 32.01
C ASN A 3 6.79 4.03 31.77
N GLN A 4 6.14 4.73 32.70
CA GLN A 4 5.67 6.10 32.48
C GLN A 4 6.79 7.16 32.60
N MET A 5 7.79 6.93 33.45
CA MET A 5 8.88 7.88 33.69
C MET A 5 9.78 8.11 32.45
N TRP A 6 9.98 7.08 31.63
CA TRP A 6 10.86 7.15 30.45
C TRP A 6 10.17 7.78 29.23
N MET A 7 8.85 7.66 29.14
CA MET A 7 8.08 8.20 28.01
C MET A 7 7.82 9.70 28.13
N GLU A 8 7.83 10.25 29.34
CA GLU A 8 7.54 11.67 29.59
C GLU A 8 8.80 12.56 29.60
N THR A 9 9.97 11.97 29.83
CA THR A 9 11.26 12.69 29.95
C THR A 9 12.05 12.77 28.65
N SER A 10 11.65 12.03 27.61
CA SER A 10 12.37 11.97 26.34
C SER A 10 11.81 12.97 25.32
N GLU A 11 12.68 13.80 24.75
CA GLU A 11 12.33 14.80 23.73
C GLU A 11 11.62 14.17 22.51
N ALA A 12 11.97 12.93 22.17
CA ALA A 12 11.37 12.16 21.08
C ALA A 12 9.87 11.86 21.28
N TRP A 13 9.36 11.94 22.51
CA TRP A 13 7.97 11.61 22.84
C TRP A 13 7.08 12.84 23.04
N ARG A 14 7.61 14.05 22.88
CA ARG A 14 6.83 15.29 23.06
C ARG A 14 5.72 15.44 22.03
N ASP A 15 5.99 15.08 20.77
CA ASP A 15 5.04 15.25 19.66
C ASP A 15 4.19 14.01 19.39
N ILE A 16 4.36 12.95 20.20
CA ILE A 16 3.61 11.70 20.03
C ILE A 16 2.23 11.84 20.68
N SER A 17 1.18 11.50 19.92
CA SER A 17 -0.20 11.59 20.39
C SER A 17 -0.45 10.77 21.66
N ALA A 18 -1.33 11.26 22.54
CA ALA A 18 -1.70 10.56 23.78
C ALA A 18 -2.26 9.15 23.52
N TYR A 19 -3.04 8.97 22.45
CA TYR A 19 -3.57 7.66 22.05
C TYR A 19 -2.47 6.66 21.67
N ALA A 20 -1.36 7.13 21.09
CA ALA A 20 -0.22 6.27 20.75
C ALA A 20 0.49 5.76 22.01
N LYS A 21 0.67 6.65 22.99
CA LYS A 21 1.31 6.32 24.27
C LYS A 21 0.47 5.30 25.04
N ASP A 22 -0.84 5.55 25.16
CA ASP A 22 -1.78 4.62 25.80
C ASP A 22 -1.80 3.23 25.11
N PHE A 23 -1.72 3.20 23.78
CA PHE A 23 -1.64 1.94 23.04
C PHE A 23 -0.39 1.13 23.39
N ILE A 24 0.77 1.79 23.44
CA ILE A 24 2.05 1.14 23.76
C ILE A 24 2.07 0.67 25.21
N ASP A 25 1.57 1.46 26.16
CA ASP A 25 1.49 1.09 27.57
C ASP A 25 0.66 -0.18 27.77
N LYS A 26 -0.47 -0.31 27.07
CA LYS A 26 -1.35 -1.49 27.13
C LYS A 26 -0.74 -2.74 26.46
N LEU A 27 0.19 -2.57 25.52
CA LEU A 27 0.93 -3.68 24.90
C LEU A 27 2.14 -4.12 25.73
N LEU A 28 2.78 -3.20 26.44
CA LEU A 28 3.99 -3.45 27.23
C LEU A 28 3.69 -3.68 28.72
N VAL A 29 2.53 -4.26 29.02
CA VAL A 29 2.18 -4.72 30.37
C VAL A 29 3.01 -5.96 30.72
N LEU A 30 3.58 -5.95 31.93
CA LEU A 30 4.43 -7.02 32.45
C LEU A 30 3.65 -8.33 32.57
N ASP A 31 2.44 -8.27 33.13
CA ASP A 31 1.53 -9.41 33.24
C ASP A 31 0.90 -9.72 31.86
N PRO A 32 1.10 -10.94 31.31
CA PRO A 32 0.47 -11.36 30.07
C PRO A 32 -1.06 -11.41 30.11
N HIS A 33 -1.67 -11.60 31.29
CA HIS A 33 -3.13 -11.70 31.42
C HIS A 33 -3.81 -10.33 31.35
N GLU A 34 -3.11 -9.28 31.79
CA GLU A 34 -3.58 -7.89 31.71
C GLU A 34 -3.16 -7.21 30.39
N ARG A 35 -2.26 -7.84 29.62
CA ARG A 35 -1.77 -7.32 28.35
C ARG A 35 -2.87 -7.28 27.30
N LEU A 36 -2.89 -6.20 26.53
CA LEU A 36 -3.81 -6.04 25.43
C LEU A 36 -3.62 -7.14 24.38
N THR A 37 -4.68 -7.91 24.13
CA THR A 37 -4.71 -8.96 23.11
C THR A 37 -4.79 -8.36 21.71
N ALA A 38 -4.28 -9.07 20.70
CA ALA A 38 -4.26 -8.60 19.31
C ALA A 38 -5.66 -8.22 18.79
N SER A 39 -6.67 -9.04 19.11
CA SER A 39 -8.08 -8.81 18.73
C SER A 39 -8.67 -7.54 19.35
N SER A 40 -8.18 -7.13 20.52
CA SER A 40 -8.58 -5.90 21.19
C SER A 40 -7.76 -4.71 20.68
N ALA A 41 -6.46 -4.93 20.43
CA ALA A 41 -5.52 -3.93 19.94
C ALA A 41 -5.94 -3.33 18.60
N ILE A 42 -6.48 -4.14 17.68
CA ILE A 42 -6.96 -3.64 16.38
C ILE A 42 -8.12 -2.64 16.50
N ARG A 43 -8.88 -2.69 17.60
CA ARG A 43 -10.00 -1.78 17.88
C ARG A 43 -9.58 -0.50 18.61
N HIS A 44 -8.30 -0.38 18.96
CA HIS A 44 -7.81 0.76 19.72
C HIS A 44 -7.95 2.08 18.94
N PRO A 45 -8.35 3.20 19.58
CA PRO A 45 -8.50 4.49 18.92
C PRO A 45 -7.28 4.92 18.11
N TRP A 46 -6.07 4.62 18.59
CA TRP A 46 -4.84 4.93 17.84
C TRP A 46 -4.78 4.24 16.47
N ILE A 47 -5.26 2.99 16.36
CA ILE A 47 -5.26 2.25 15.10
C ILE A 47 -6.44 2.69 14.22
N THR A 48 -7.64 2.81 14.80
CA THR A 48 -8.87 3.10 14.04
C THR A 48 -8.90 4.53 13.51
N THR A 49 -8.38 5.50 14.27
CA THR A 49 -8.26 6.89 13.79
C THR A 49 -7.16 7.04 12.75
N MET A 50 -6.06 6.27 12.84
CA MET A 50 -5.02 6.26 11.80
C MET A 50 -5.52 5.60 10.53
N ALA A 51 -6.32 4.53 10.62
CA ALA A 51 -6.95 3.90 9.47
C ALA A 51 -7.93 4.87 8.77
N ALA A 52 -8.72 5.62 9.55
CA ALA A 52 -9.60 6.66 9.03
C ALA A 52 -8.84 7.85 8.42
N SER A 53 -7.69 8.21 9.00
CA SER A 53 -6.80 9.28 8.50
C SER A 53 -5.92 8.83 7.34
N SER A 54 -5.71 7.52 7.20
CA SER A 54 -5.09 6.92 6.02
C SER A 54 -6.06 7.17 4.88
N SER A 55 -5.71 8.17 4.07
CA SER A 55 -6.55 8.53 2.95
C SER A 55 -6.77 7.28 2.11
N ASN A 56 -8.02 6.82 1.98
CA ASN A 56 -8.49 5.92 0.93
C ASN A 56 -8.43 6.64 -0.43
N LYS A 57 -7.39 7.45 -0.67
CA LYS A 57 -7.13 8.08 -1.94
C LYS A 57 -6.95 6.96 -2.93
N ASN A 58 -7.86 6.90 -3.88
CA ASN A 58 -7.75 6.01 -5.02
C ASN A 58 -6.45 6.36 -5.77
N LEU A 59 -5.38 5.65 -5.42
CA LEU A 59 -4.03 5.92 -5.92
C LEU A 59 -3.93 5.62 -7.40
N HIS A 60 -4.92 4.94 -8.00
CA HIS A 60 -4.95 4.62 -9.43
C HIS A 60 -4.75 5.87 -10.28
N ARG A 61 -5.47 6.97 -9.98
CA ARG A 61 -5.35 8.22 -10.75
C ARG A 61 -3.94 8.82 -10.65
N THR A 62 -3.40 8.89 -9.43
CA THR A 62 -2.07 9.46 -9.17
C THR A 62 -0.97 8.60 -9.79
N ILE A 63 -1.06 7.28 -9.66
CA ILE A 63 -0.11 6.32 -10.24
C ILE A 63 -0.15 6.41 -11.77
N SER A 64 -1.32 6.39 -12.38
CA SER A 64 -1.50 6.49 -13.84
C SER A 64 -0.94 7.80 -14.40
N LYS A 65 -1.20 8.93 -13.74
CA LYS A 65 -0.64 10.22 -14.14
C LYS A 65 0.90 10.22 -14.08
N ASN A 66 1.48 9.80 -12.95
CA ASN A 66 2.93 9.72 -12.78
C ASN A 66 3.58 8.78 -13.80
N LEU A 67 2.93 7.67 -14.14
CA LEU A 67 3.41 6.74 -15.16
C LEU A 67 3.43 7.39 -16.54
N LEU A 68 2.36 8.09 -16.91
CA LEU A 68 2.25 8.76 -18.21
C LEU A 68 3.29 9.89 -18.35
N GLU A 69 3.51 10.69 -17.30
CA GLU A 69 4.56 11.72 -17.26
C GLU A 69 5.97 11.13 -17.38
N ARG A 70 6.24 9.98 -16.75
CA ARG A 70 7.51 9.26 -16.89
C ARG A 70 7.71 8.69 -18.30
N GLN A 71 6.63 8.31 -18.98
CA GLN A 71 6.68 7.83 -20.36
C GLN A 71 6.91 9.00 -21.34
N SER A 72 6.21 10.11 -21.18
CA SER A 72 6.35 11.28 -22.07
C SER A 72 7.74 11.90 -21.98
N THR A 73 8.30 12.04 -20.78
CA THR A 73 9.69 12.48 -20.57
C THR A 73 10.71 11.52 -21.20
N ARG A 74 10.52 10.19 -21.07
CA ARG A 74 11.34 9.17 -21.76
C ARG A 74 11.26 9.25 -23.28
N ASN A 75 10.10 9.59 -23.84
CA ASN A 75 9.92 9.72 -25.28
C ASN A 75 10.53 11.03 -25.81
N SER A 76 10.40 12.13 -25.05
CA SER A 76 11.02 13.41 -25.37
C SER A 76 12.56 13.35 -25.40
N VAL A 77 13.19 12.70 -24.41
CA VAL A 77 14.67 12.55 -24.39
C VAL A 77 15.20 11.62 -25.49
N LYS A 78 14.38 10.69 -26.00
CA LYS A 78 14.73 9.87 -27.16
C LYS A 78 14.59 10.64 -28.48
N SER A 79 13.58 11.51 -28.59
CA SER A 79 13.38 12.37 -29.75
C SER A 79 14.52 13.42 -29.87
N ALA A 80 14.95 14.01 -28.75
CA ALA A 80 16.04 14.98 -28.75
C ALA A 80 17.45 14.38 -29.00
N LYS A 81 17.63 13.06 -28.85
CA LYS A 81 18.90 12.35 -29.09
C LYS A 81 18.92 11.56 -30.41
N SER A 82 17.91 11.75 -31.27
CA SER A 82 17.83 11.13 -32.59
C SER A 82 18.71 11.88 -33.61
N THR A 83 20.03 11.82 -33.40
CA THR A 83 20.98 11.74 -34.50
C THR A 83 21.99 10.64 -34.16
N LYS A 84 22.02 9.59 -34.98
CA LYS A 84 22.95 8.43 -34.96
C LYS A 84 22.90 7.50 -33.73
N SER A 85 22.30 6.32 -33.90
CA SER A 85 23.07 5.06 -33.90
C SER A 85 22.17 3.82 -34.08
N ASN A 86 22.50 3.01 -35.09
CA ASN A 86 22.12 1.61 -35.14
C ASN A 86 23.05 0.85 -34.19
N LYS A 87 22.57 0.48 -32.99
CA LYS A 87 23.20 -0.55 -32.18
C LYS A 87 22.13 -1.32 -31.42
N SER A 88 21.80 -2.50 -31.96
CA SER A 88 21.16 -3.66 -31.35
C SER A 88 20.53 -3.46 -29.96
N ASN A 89 19.21 -3.47 -29.89
CA ASN A 89 18.45 -3.73 -28.65
C ASN A 89 18.51 -5.23 -28.31
N ARG A 90 19.68 -5.70 -27.88
CA ARG A 90 19.81 -6.89 -27.04
C ARG A 90 20.27 -6.43 -25.66
N SER A 91 19.43 -5.69 -24.95
CA SER A 91 19.56 -5.60 -23.50
C SER A 91 18.26 -6.10 -22.88
N LEU A 92 18.35 -7.36 -22.44
CA LEU A 92 17.60 -7.94 -21.34
C LEU A 92 16.10 -7.62 -21.38
N ARG A 93 15.32 -8.49 -22.04
CA ARG A 93 13.93 -8.72 -21.63
C ARG A 93 13.95 -8.83 -20.11
N SER A 94 13.37 -7.85 -19.44
CA SER A 94 13.17 -7.90 -18.00
C SER A 94 12.25 -9.10 -17.75
N LEU A 95 12.81 -10.23 -17.30
CA LEU A 95 12.05 -11.42 -16.88
C LEU A 95 11.09 -11.10 -15.72
N ARG A 96 11.23 -9.91 -15.13
CA ARG A 96 10.34 -9.35 -14.11
C ARG A 96 9.09 -8.68 -14.69
N SER A 97 9.09 -8.31 -15.98
CA SER A 97 7.90 -7.77 -16.66
C SER A 97 6.96 -8.86 -17.16
N GLU A 98 7.44 -10.07 -17.45
CA GLU A 98 6.61 -11.17 -17.95
C GLU A 98 5.66 -11.66 -16.84
N HIS A 99 6.16 -11.86 -15.62
CA HIS A 99 5.37 -12.34 -14.47
C HIS A 99 4.33 -11.36 -13.91
N ARG A 100 4.25 -10.14 -14.43
CA ARG A 100 3.33 -9.10 -13.95
C ARG A 100 2.39 -8.57 -15.05
N ARG A 101 2.46 -9.16 -16.24
CA ARG A 101 1.47 -8.95 -17.29
C ARG A 101 0.45 -10.07 -17.11
N VAL A 102 -0.73 -9.73 -16.61
CA VAL A 102 -1.89 -10.64 -16.71
C VAL A 102 -2.14 -10.81 -18.21
N MET A 103 -2.14 -12.06 -18.67
CA MET A 103 -2.39 -12.34 -20.08
C MET A 103 -3.87 -12.03 -20.37
N PRO A 104 -4.21 -11.43 -21.53
CA PRO A 104 -5.61 -11.19 -21.89
C PRO A 104 -6.48 -12.44 -21.77
N GLU A 105 -5.90 -13.60 -22.07
CA GLU A 105 -6.54 -14.91 -21.95
C GLU A 105 -6.91 -15.28 -20.51
N GLU A 106 -6.07 -14.92 -19.52
CA GLU A 106 -6.38 -15.16 -18.10
C GLU A 106 -7.54 -14.28 -17.62
N ILE A 107 -7.72 -13.09 -18.21
CA ILE A 107 -8.85 -12.19 -17.92
C ILE A 107 -10.14 -12.77 -18.53
N ASP A 108 -10.07 -13.29 -19.75
CA ASP A 108 -11.21 -13.94 -20.41
C ASP A 108 -11.61 -15.26 -19.71
N GLU A 109 -10.65 -16.02 -19.19
CA GLU A 109 -10.91 -17.19 -18.35
C GLU A 109 -11.62 -16.82 -17.05
N LEU A 110 -11.20 -15.76 -16.37
CA LEU A 110 -11.86 -15.26 -15.15
C LEU A 110 -13.29 -14.75 -15.44
N HIS A 111 -13.53 -14.13 -16.59
CA HIS A 111 -14.89 -13.75 -16.99
C HIS A 111 -15.76 -14.97 -17.34
N ARG A 112 -15.17 -16.10 -17.69
CA ARG A 112 -15.90 -17.36 -17.94
C ARG A 112 -16.13 -18.17 -16.67
N ASP A 113 -15.53 -17.78 -15.55
CA ASP A 113 -15.69 -18.45 -14.27
C ASP A 113 -17.12 -18.25 -13.70
N PRO A 114 -17.87 -19.34 -13.45
CA PRO A 114 -19.23 -19.25 -12.91
C PRO A 114 -19.29 -18.60 -11.52
N GLU A 115 -18.23 -18.67 -10.71
CA GLU A 115 -18.18 -18.04 -9.39
C GLU A 115 -18.06 -16.51 -9.51
N VAL A 116 -17.21 -16.04 -10.43
CA VAL A 116 -17.05 -14.61 -10.74
C VAL A 116 -18.31 -14.03 -11.35
N GLN A 117 -18.99 -14.77 -12.23
CA GLN A 117 -20.26 -14.37 -12.82
C GLN A 117 -21.38 -14.28 -11.77
N ALA A 118 -21.40 -15.21 -10.80
CA ALA A 118 -22.36 -15.17 -9.69
C ALA A 118 -22.15 -13.92 -8.81
N GLU A 119 -20.91 -13.60 -8.46
CA GLU A 119 -20.54 -12.39 -7.72
C GLU A 119 -20.92 -11.09 -8.48
N LEU A 120 -20.65 -11.00 -9.78
CA LEU A 120 -21.04 -9.84 -10.59
C LEU A 120 -22.57 -9.68 -10.69
N SER A 121 -23.29 -10.80 -10.82
CA SER A 121 -24.76 -10.79 -10.82
C SER A 121 -25.33 -10.32 -9.48
N SER A 122 -24.70 -10.71 -8.37
CA SER A 122 -25.05 -10.28 -7.01
C SER A 122 -24.81 -8.78 -6.79
N LEU A 123 -23.71 -8.25 -7.35
CA LEU A 123 -23.35 -6.83 -7.24
C LEU A 123 -24.19 -5.88 -8.11
N SER A 124 -24.82 -6.39 -9.18
CA SER A 124 -25.70 -5.61 -10.06
C SER A 124 -27.18 -5.56 -9.60
N GLY A 125 -27.49 -6.20 -8.47
CA GLY A 125 -28.84 -6.34 -7.93
C GLY A 125 -29.29 -5.25 -6.94
N VAL A 126 -28.91 -3.98 -7.15
CA VAL A 126 -29.45 -2.82 -6.40
C VAL A 126 -29.97 -1.75 -7.34
#